data_AF-A0A1H1IDK4-F1
#
_entry.id   AF-A0A1H1IDK4-F1
#
_cell.length_a   1.000
_cell.length_b   1.000
_cell.length_c   1.000
_cell.angle_alpha   90.00
_cell.angle_beta   90.00
_cell.angle_gamma   90.00
#
_symmetry.space_group_name_H-M   'P 1'
#
loop_
_entity.id
_entity.type
_entity.pdbx_description
1 polymer ?
#
loop_
_entity_poly.entity_id
_entity_poly.type
_entity_poly.pdbx_seq_one_letter_code
_entity_poly.pdbx_strand_id
1 'polypeptide(L)'
;MRWLPLAREECKALLSTKGVWLLALALPLWTYRPDYTAWAELGPDMTIGFVQYSAAFLLPIAAIALGYQTIVGERTSGSLQFVLGLPLTRGDVLLGKLVGLTVGIAIPMLLALGLVTLVGVVRFGLFSPLRYLAVILVTLAYLAVLVSIVVSVSALAGRAATAAVTLFVGLFLLLEFLWQMLSPMLYSRLTGTPVDPYDPPAEGGLFLLDRLSPGGAYNTVTNGILDTGNSAWHYSSVLSEIQPNVSSNALVVDTAFDPGTVPLYLHEAGGLVILAAWGLVPLGIAYLRFDRGDLV
;
A
#
# COMPACT_ATOMS: atom_id res chain seq x y z
N MET A 1 26.01 -11.62 -1.50
CA MET A 1 25.68 -10.24 -1.09
C MET A 1 25.74 -10.14 0.43
N ARG A 2 26.35 -9.08 0.99
CA ARG A 2 26.65 -9.01 2.44
C ARG A 2 25.41 -8.73 3.31
N TRP A 3 24.34 -8.20 2.73
CA TRP A 3 23.09 -7.86 3.41
C TRP A 3 22.13 -9.04 3.66
N LEU A 4 22.33 -10.19 3.00
CA LEU A 4 21.40 -11.32 3.08
C LEU A 4 21.27 -11.93 4.49
N PRO A 5 22.36 -12.11 5.27
CA PRO A 5 22.26 -12.59 6.65
C PRO A 5 21.43 -11.65 7.53
N LEU A 6 21.61 -10.33 7.38
CA LEU A 6 20.84 -9.31 8.10
C LEU A 6 19.35 -9.40 7.77
N ALA A 7 19.00 -9.50 6.48
CA ALA A 7 17.61 -9.66 6.06
C ALA A 7 16.96 -10.93 6.65
N ARG A 8 17.71 -12.04 6.70
CA ARG A 8 17.22 -13.29 7.27
C ARG A 8 17.00 -13.18 8.78
N GLU A 9 17.89 -12.51 9.48
CA GLU A 9 17.77 -12.27 10.92
C GLU A 9 16.55 -11.41 11.25
N GLU A 10 16.38 -10.28 10.55
CA GLU A 10 15.22 -9.38 10.69
C GLU A 10 13.91 -10.14 10.42
N CYS A 11 13.85 -10.90 9.32
CA CYS A 11 12.68 -11.71 8.99
C CYS A 11 12.38 -12.75 10.09
N LYS A 12 13.40 -13.44 10.61
CA LYS A 12 13.22 -14.44 11.66
C LYS A 12 12.75 -13.82 12.97
N ALA A 13 13.32 -12.67 13.34
CA ALA A 13 12.90 -11.92 14.52
C ALA A 13 11.43 -11.51 14.42
N LEU A 14 11.01 -11.00 13.27
CA LEU A 14 9.63 -10.60 13.03
C LEU A 14 8.68 -11.80 13.09
N LEU A 15 8.97 -12.90 12.40
CA LEU A 15 8.13 -14.12 12.44
C LEU A 15 8.01 -14.75 13.83
N SER A 16 8.95 -14.49 14.74
CA SER A 16 8.88 -14.94 16.13
C SER A 16 7.95 -14.09 17.00
N THR A 17 7.55 -12.91 16.52
CA THR A 17 6.75 -11.95 17.28
C THR A 17 5.25 -12.24 17.15
N LYS A 18 4.53 -12.26 18.28
CA LYS A 18 3.08 -12.52 18.31
C LYS A 18 2.26 -11.53 17.48
N GLY A 19 2.68 -10.26 17.43
CA GLY A 19 1.97 -9.20 16.69
C GLY A 19 1.80 -9.49 15.20
N VAL A 20 2.76 -10.18 14.60
CA VAL A 20 2.74 -10.57 13.19
C VAL A 20 1.67 -11.62 12.92
N TRP A 21 1.50 -12.57 13.83
CA TRP A 21 0.47 -13.60 13.74
C TRP A 21 -0.92 -13.06 14.10
N LEU A 22 -1.01 -12.05 14.97
CA LEU A 22 -2.26 -11.33 15.18
C LEU A 22 -2.75 -10.66 13.89
N LEU A 23 -1.85 -10.08 13.10
CA LEU A 23 -2.20 -9.56 11.77
C LEU A 23 -2.67 -10.67 10.83
N ALA A 24 -1.99 -11.81 10.82
CA ALA A 24 -2.40 -12.98 10.02
C ALA A 24 -3.81 -13.49 10.39
N LEU A 25 -4.20 -13.38 11.66
CA LEU A 25 -5.53 -13.75 12.15
C LEU A 25 -6.58 -12.65 11.90
N ALA A 26 -6.20 -11.38 12.03
CA ALA A 26 -7.09 -10.24 11.79
C ALA A 26 -7.44 -10.11 10.30
N LEU A 27 -6.52 -10.48 9.42
CA LEU A 27 -6.69 -10.33 7.97
C LEU A 27 -7.95 -11.06 7.48
N PRO A 28 -8.11 -12.39 7.62
CA PRO A 28 -9.31 -13.08 7.12
C PRO A 28 -10.63 -12.54 7.70
N LEU A 29 -10.62 -12.07 8.96
CA LEU A 29 -11.79 -11.48 9.61
C LEU A 29 -12.19 -10.14 9.00
N TRP A 30 -11.22 -9.32 8.60
CA TRP A 30 -11.46 -8.04 7.94
C TRP A 30 -11.77 -8.21 6.44
N THR A 31 -11.11 -9.18 5.81
CA THR A 31 -11.16 -9.44 4.36
C THR A 31 -12.53 -9.88 3.88
N TYR A 32 -13.24 -10.69 4.67
CA TYR A 32 -14.52 -11.25 4.24
C TYR A 32 -15.64 -10.20 4.24
N ARG A 33 -15.89 -9.60 3.07
CA ARG A 33 -16.95 -8.60 2.86
C ARG A 33 -17.69 -8.87 1.54
N PRO A 34 -18.50 -9.94 1.45
CA PRO A 34 -19.28 -10.20 0.26
C PRO A 34 -20.23 -9.03 -0.01
N ASP A 35 -20.28 -8.63 -1.27
CA ASP A 35 -21.09 -7.52 -1.73
C ASP A 35 -21.90 -7.95 -2.96
N TYR A 36 -23.18 -7.58 -3.01
CA TYR A 36 -24.08 -8.04 -4.08
C TYR A 36 -23.73 -7.40 -5.42
N THR A 37 -23.29 -6.14 -5.43
CA THR A 37 -22.88 -5.43 -6.66
C THR A 37 -21.60 -6.04 -7.20
N ALA A 38 -20.63 -6.30 -6.32
CA ALA A 38 -19.40 -7.00 -6.66
C ALA A 38 -19.66 -8.40 -7.22
N TRP A 39 -20.58 -9.17 -6.63
CA TRP A 39 -20.93 -10.48 -7.17
C TRP A 39 -21.59 -10.41 -8.55
N ALA A 40 -22.45 -9.43 -8.78
CA ALA A 40 -23.13 -9.25 -10.06
C ALA A 40 -22.13 -8.94 -11.20
N GLU A 41 -21.12 -8.11 -10.92
CA GLU A 41 -20.16 -7.65 -11.93
C GLU A 41 -18.94 -8.58 -12.07
N LEU A 42 -18.41 -9.10 -10.96
CA LEU A 42 -17.17 -9.89 -10.95
C LEU A 42 -17.41 -11.40 -10.83
N GLY A 43 -18.59 -11.84 -10.40
CA GLY A 43 -18.84 -13.23 -10.06
C GLY A 43 -17.78 -13.78 -9.07
N PRO A 44 -17.17 -14.94 -9.36
CA PRO A 44 -16.13 -15.51 -8.50
C PRO A 44 -14.90 -14.60 -8.27
N ASP A 45 -14.56 -13.72 -9.22
CA ASP A 45 -13.42 -12.79 -9.14
C ASP A 45 -13.57 -11.77 -7.99
N MET A 46 -14.78 -11.62 -7.41
CA MET A 46 -15.00 -10.84 -6.18
C MET A 46 -14.07 -11.27 -5.04
N THR A 47 -13.69 -12.55 -4.97
CA THR A 47 -12.72 -13.06 -3.99
C THR A 47 -11.37 -12.34 -4.09
N ILE A 48 -10.95 -11.99 -5.31
CA ILE A 48 -9.72 -11.25 -5.58
C ILE A 48 -9.87 -9.81 -5.06
N GLY A 49 -11.05 -9.20 -5.22
CA GLY A 49 -11.36 -7.88 -4.67
C GLY A 49 -11.20 -7.79 -3.15
N PHE A 50 -11.50 -8.86 -2.41
CA PHE A 50 -11.27 -8.90 -0.96
C PHE A 50 -9.80 -8.68 -0.57
N VAL A 51 -8.86 -9.14 -1.41
CA VAL A 51 -7.42 -8.90 -1.23
C VAL A 51 -7.12 -7.40 -1.27
N GLN A 52 -7.74 -6.66 -2.20
CA GLN A 52 -7.57 -5.21 -2.32
C GLN A 52 -7.98 -4.48 -1.04
N TYR A 53 -9.18 -4.75 -0.52
CA TYR A 53 -9.67 -4.13 0.73
C TYR A 53 -8.75 -4.38 1.92
N SER A 54 -8.27 -5.61 2.02
CA SER A 54 -7.44 -6.04 3.14
C SER A 54 -6.06 -5.43 3.07
N ALA A 55 -5.48 -5.42 1.87
CA ALA A 55 -4.18 -4.85 1.62
C ALA A 55 -4.15 -3.36 1.96
N ALA A 56 -5.12 -2.60 1.44
CA ALA A 56 -5.16 -1.15 1.59
C ALA A 56 -5.33 -0.69 3.05
N PHE A 57 -6.03 -1.46 3.89
CA PHE A 57 -6.21 -1.09 5.30
C PHE A 57 -5.15 -1.68 6.22
N LEU A 58 -4.87 -2.99 6.11
CA LEU A 58 -4.05 -3.70 7.08
C LEU A 58 -2.55 -3.56 6.82
N LEU A 59 -2.10 -3.46 5.56
CA LEU A 59 -0.67 -3.41 5.26
C LEU A 59 -0.01 -2.11 5.71
N PRO A 60 -0.62 -0.92 5.55
CA PRO A 60 -0.07 0.30 6.15
C PRO A 60 0.12 0.18 7.66
N ILE A 61 -0.90 -0.31 8.37
CA ILE A 61 -0.85 -0.48 9.83
C ILE A 61 0.22 -1.49 10.21
N ALA A 62 0.27 -2.64 9.52
CA ALA A 62 1.25 -3.69 9.74
C ALA A 62 2.69 -3.19 9.52
N ALA A 63 2.94 -2.52 8.39
CA ALA A 63 4.24 -1.99 8.03
C ALA A 63 4.71 -0.98 9.09
N ILE A 64 3.83 -0.08 9.53
CA ILE A 64 4.17 0.91 10.56
C ILE A 64 4.42 0.23 11.90
N ALA A 65 3.48 -0.59 12.38
CA ALA A 65 3.56 -1.21 13.70
C ALA A 65 4.80 -2.10 13.88
N LEU A 66 5.20 -2.80 12.82
CA LEU A 66 6.34 -3.72 12.83
C LEU A 66 7.66 -3.03 12.45
N GLY A 67 7.62 -1.94 11.67
CA GLY A 67 8.81 -1.34 11.09
C GLY A 67 9.25 0.00 11.64
N TYR A 68 8.39 0.76 12.36
CA TYR A 68 8.71 2.16 12.73
C TYR A 68 10.03 2.32 13.50
N GLN A 69 10.40 1.31 14.30
CA GLN A 69 11.59 1.29 15.15
C GLN A 69 12.73 0.42 14.60
N THR A 70 12.65 -0.10 13.37
CA THR A 70 13.66 -1.03 12.83
C THR A 70 15.07 -0.44 12.79
N ILE A 71 15.25 0.86 12.57
CA ILE A 71 16.57 1.53 12.64
C ILE A 71 16.72 2.37 13.90
N VAL A 72 15.77 3.27 14.15
CA VAL A 72 15.87 4.19 15.30
C VAL A 72 15.84 3.46 16.64
N GLY A 73 15.14 2.34 16.75
CA GLY A 73 15.11 1.51 17.96
C GLY A 73 16.47 0.90 18.28
N GLU A 74 17.13 0.32 17.28
CA GLU A 74 18.48 -0.22 17.41
C GLU A 74 19.53 0.87 17.72
N ARG A 75 19.32 2.09 17.21
CA ARG A 75 20.17 3.25 17.54
C ARG A 75 20.04 3.61 19.03
N THR A 76 18.82 3.62 19.57
CA THR A 76 18.58 3.95 20.98
C THR A 76 19.01 2.85 21.96
N SER A 77 18.98 1.58 21.55
CA SER A 77 19.37 0.45 22.40
C SER A 77 20.89 0.21 22.42
N GLY A 78 21.64 0.88 21.55
CA GLY A 78 23.07 0.65 21.36
C GLY A 78 23.41 -0.66 20.64
N SER A 79 22.43 -1.48 20.24
CA SER A 79 22.70 -2.76 19.54
C SER A 79 23.30 -2.56 18.16
N LEU A 80 23.14 -1.36 17.58
CA LEU A 80 23.76 -0.98 16.31
C LEU A 80 25.29 -1.12 16.33
N GLN A 81 25.93 -0.96 17.50
CA GLN A 81 27.39 -1.11 17.64
C GLN A 81 27.88 -2.54 17.36
N PHE A 82 27.08 -3.56 17.67
CA PHE A 82 27.40 -4.96 17.37
C PHE A 82 27.25 -5.27 15.87
N VAL A 83 26.27 -4.67 15.21
CA VAL A 83 26.07 -4.79 13.75
C VAL A 83 27.16 -4.03 12.98
N LEU A 84 27.69 -2.93 13.54
CA LEU A 84 28.79 -2.15 12.97
C LEU A 84 30.17 -2.82 13.08
N GLY A 85 30.31 -3.83 13.93
CA GLY A 85 31.47 -4.73 13.91
C GLY A 85 31.57 -5.54 12.61
N LEU A 86 30.47 -5.61 11.84
CA LEU A 86 30.45 -6.25 10.53
C LEU A 86 30.75 -5.24 9.41
N PRO A 87 31.50 -5.63 8.38
CA PRO A 87 31.86 -4.77 7.25
C PRO A 87 30.69 -4.54 6.28
N LEU A 88 29.58 -3.95 6.75
CA LEU A 88 28.36 -3.65 5.96
C LEU A 88 28.32 -2.19 5.50
N THR A 89 27.94 -1.94 4.24
CA THR A 89 27.73 -0.56 3.75
C THR A 89 26.37 -0.01 4.21
N ARG A 90 26.16 1.30 4.08
CA ARG A 90 24.86 1.95 4.38
C ARG A 90 23.72 1.36 3.55
N GLY A 91 23.99 1.13 2.27
CA GLY A 91 23.06 0.48 1.35
C GLY A 91 22.75 -0.95 1.77
N ASP A 92 23.74 -1.70 2.25
CA ASP A 92 23.51 -3.07 2.74
C ASP A 92 22.57 -3.11 3.95
N VAL A 93 22.68 -2.15 4.88
CA VAL A 93 21.79 -2.08 6.04
C VAL A 93 20.36 -1.74 5.63
N LEU A 94 20.17 -0.68 4.83
CA LEU A 94 18.85 -0.28 4.36
C LEU A 94 18.16 -1.37 3.54
N LEU A 95 18.88 -1.98 2.59
CA LEU A 95 18.36 -3.08 1.77
C LEU A 95 18.07 -4.32 2.61
N GLY A 96 18.96 -4.66 3.55
CA GLY A 96 18.76 -5.79 4.45
C GLY A 96 17.48 -5.65 5.27
N LYS A 97 17.26 -4.48 5.87
CA LYS A 97 16.04 -4.18 6.64
C LYS A 97 14.80 -4.14 5.77
N LEU A 98 14.87 -3.49 4.61
CA LEU A 98 13.76 -3.45 3.65
C LEU A 98 13.33 -4.87 3.24
N VAL A 99 14.26 -5.68 2.75
CA VAL A 99 13.94 -7.05 2.29
C VAL A 99 13.49 -7.93 3.46
N GLY A 100 14.18 -7.87 4.60
CA GLY A 100 13.84 -8.66 5.78
C GLY A 100 12.44 -8.35 6.31
N LEU A 101 12.08 -7.06 6.39
CA LEU A 101 10.76 -6.63 6.85
C LEU A 101 9.67 -6.95 5.82
N THR A 102 9.90 -6.71 4.53
CA THR A 102 8.95 -7.06 3.46
C THR A 102 8.66 -8.57 3.45
N VAL A 103 9.69 -9.42 3.48
CA VAL A 103 9.51 -10.88 3.49
C VAL A 103 8.85 -11.34 4.79
N GLY A 104 9.27 -10.80 5.93
CA GLY A 104 8.70 -11.13 7.24
C GLY A 104 7.21 -10.84 7.33
N ILE A 105 6.73 -9.74 6.72
CA ILE A 105 5.30 -9.39 6.66
C ILE A 105 4.58 -10.15 5.54
N ALA A 106 5.24 -10.40 4.41
CA ALA A 106 4.65 -11.08 3.27
C ALA A 106 4.27 -12.53 3.58
N ILE A 107 5.10 -13.28 4.32
CA ILE A 107 4.82 -14.69 4.69
C ILE A 107 3.46 -14.86 5.41
N PRO A 108 3.22 -14.22 6.57
CA PRO A 108 1.95 -14.34 7.29
C PRO A 108 0.78 -13.76 6.49
N MET A 109 1.00 -12.69 5.71
CA MET A 109 0.00 -12.14 4.79
C MET A 109 -0.42 -13.18 3.75
N LEU A 110 0.53 -13.83 3.07
CA LEU A 110 0.24 -14.85 2.06
C LEU A 110 -0.44 -16.08 2.65
N LEU A 111 -0.09 -16.48 3.88
CA LEU A 111 -0.81 -17.55 4.59
C LEU A 111 -2.27 -17.16 4.85
N ALA A 112 -2.51 -15.94 5.33
CA ALA A 112 -3.85 -15.43 5.58
C ALA A 112 -4.67 -15.30 4.28
N LEU A 113 -4.04 -14.79 3.21
CA LEU A 113 -4.65 -14.70 1.89
C LEU A 113 -4.95 -16.09 1.30
N GLY A 114 -4.09 -17.08 1.55
CA GLY A 114 -4.34 -18.47 1.18
C GLY A 114 -5.58 -19.04 1.86
N LEU A 115 -5.81 -18.72 3.13
CA LEU A 115 -7.03 -19.09 3.84
C LEU A 115 -8.27 -18.41 3.25
N VAL A 116 -8.22 -17.09 3.02
CA VAL A 116 -9.30 -16.34 2.36
C VAL A 116 -9.61 -16.92 0.99
N THR A 117 -8.57 -17.27 0.24
CA THR A 117 -8.67 -17.85 -1.10
C THR A 117 -9.36 -19.20 -1.05
N LEU A 118 -8.99 -20.06 -0.11
CA LEU A 118 -9.65 -21.35 0.10
C LEU A 118 -11.14 -21.16 0.41
N VAL A 119 -11.46 -20.26 1.34
CA VAL A 119 -12.86 -19.94 1.68
C VAL A 119 -13.61 -19.40 0.46
N GLY A 120 -12.99 -18.49 -0.30
CA GLY A 120 -13.58 -17.91 -1.49
C GLY A 120 -13.87 -18.94 -2.58
N VAL A 121 -12.92 -19.84 -2.86
CA VAL A 121 -13.13 -20.93 -3.83
C VAL A 121 -14.26 -21.86 -3.40
N VAL A 122 -14.33 -22.23 -2.12
CA VAL A 122 -15.39 -23.10 -1.59
C VAL A 122 -16.77 -22.44 -1.66
N ARG A 123 -16.83 -21.12 -1.45
CA ARG A 123 -18.11 -20.38 -1.33
C ARG A 123 -18.62 -19.81 -2.65
N PHE A 124 -17.72 -19.35 -3.51
CA PHE A 124 -18.02 -18.54 -4.69
C PHE A 124 -17.55 -19.20 -6.00
N GLY A 125 -16.78 -20.29 -5.92
CA GLY A 125 -16.24 -21.00 -7.08
C GLY A 125 -14.87 -20.51 -7.52
N LEU A 126 -14.41 -21.03 -8.66
CA LEU A 126 -13.08 -20.71 -9.20
C LEU A 126 -13.09 -19.33 -9.86
N PHE A 127 -12.13 -18.49 -9.47
CA PHE A 127 -11.82 -17.20 -10.07
C PHE A 127 -10.62 -17.30 -11.02
N SER A 128 -10.35 -16.25 -11.79
CA SER A 128 -9.23 -16.17 -12.73
C SER A 128 -7.88 -16.27 -12.01
N PRO A 129 -7.09 -17.35 -12.20
CA PRO A 129 -5.79 -17.52 -11.54
C PRO A 129 -4.79 -16.44 -11.96
N LEU A 130 -4.88 -15.96 -13.20
CA LEU A 130 -4.00 -14.93 -13.73
C LEU A 130 -4.27 -13.57 -13.08
N ARG A 131 -5.54 -13.17 -12.94
CA ARG A 131 -5.93 -11.93 -12.24
C ARG A 131 -5.53 -11.98 -10.78
N TYR A 132 -5.75 -13.11 -10.12
CA TYR A 132 -5.36 -13.31 -8.73
C TYR A 132 -3.83 -13.20 -8.55
N LEU A 133 -3.04 -13.88 -9.37
CA LEU A 133 -1.58 -13.77 -9.33
C LEU A 133 -1.11 -12.33 -9.56
N ALA A 134 -1.69 -11.64 -10.54
CA ALA A 134 -1.35 -10.25 -10.83
C ALA A 134 -1.67 -9.32 -9.66
N VAL A 135 -2.84 -9.45 -9.02
CA VAL A 135 -3.18 -8.69 -7.81
C VAL A 135 -2.21 -8.98 -6.68
N ILE A 136 -1.88 -10.26 -6.40
CA ILE A 136 -0.91 -10.63 -5.36
C ILE A 136 0.47 -10.01 -5.61
N LEU A 137 0.96 -10.02 -6.86
CA LEU A 137 2.24 -9.39 -7.21
C LEU A 137 2.21 -7.87 -6.96
N VAL A 138 1.12 -7.21 -7.32
CA VAL A 138 0.93 -5.77 -7.06
C VAL A 138 0.80 -5.48 -5.56
N THR A 139 0.12 -6.34 -4.80
CA THR A 139 0.03 -6.24 -3.33
C THR A 139 1.40 -6.39 -2.67
N LEU A 140 2.24 -7.33 -3.15
CA LEU A 140 3.61 -7.50 -2.66
C LEU A 140 4.49 -6.29 -3.00
N ALA A 141 4.34 -5.71 -4.19
CA ALA A 141 5.02 -4.48 -4.58
C ALA A 141 4.58 -3.30 -3.69
N TYR A 142 3.29 -3.16 -3.45
CA TYR A 142 2.73 -2.16 -2.53
C TYR A 142 3.26 -2.33 -1.09
N LEU A 143 3.31 -3.56 -0.57
CA LEU A 143 3.93 -3.84 0.73
C LEU A 143 5.41 -3.41 0.76
N ALA A 144 6.17 -3.70 -0.29
CA ALA A 144 7.57 -3.28 -0.39
C ALA A 144 7.71 -1.75 -0.40
N VAL A 145 6.79 -1.04 -1.06
CA VAL A 145 6.73 0.44 -1.05
C VAL A 145 6.43 0.97 0.35
N LEU A 146 5.43 0.44 1.04
CA LEU A 146 5.11 0.84 2.42
C LEU A 146 6.29 0.60 3.36
N VAL A 147 6.92 -0.58 3.28
CA VAL A 147 8.12 -0.91 4.05
C VAL A 147 9.26 0.05 3.72
N SER A 148 9.44 0.42 2.45
CA SER A 148 10.45 1.40 2.04
C SER A 148 10.25 2.75 2.72
N ILE A 149 9.01 3.25 2.75
CA ILE A 149 8.66 4.50 3.44
C ILE A 149 8.96 4.37 4.93
N VAL A 150 8.54 3.27 5.56
CA VAL A 150 8.73 3.03 6.99
C VAL A 150 10.21 2.97 7.37
N VAL A 151 11.02 2.19 6.64
CA VAL A 151 12.46 2.07 6.85
C VAL A 151 13.14 3.43 6.66
N SER A 152 12.73 4.19 5.63
CA SER A 152 13.28 5.52 5.35
C SER A 152 13.00 6.51 6.47
N VAL A 153 11.76 6.57 6.98
CA VAL A 153 11.42 7.44 8.10
C VAL A 153 12.12 6.99 9.38
N SER A 154 12.23 5.67 9.63
CA SER A 154 12.97 5.13 10.77
C SER A 154 14.46 5.50 10.73
N ALA A 155 15.08 5.53 9.55
CA ALA A 155 16.47 5.94 9.38
C ALA A 155 16.71 7.42 9.70
N LEU A 156 15.78 8.27 9.30
CA LEU A 156 15.85 9.73 9.42
C LEU A 156 15.40 10.26 10.78
N ALA A 157 14.58 9.50 11.51
CA ALA A 157 14.05 9.92 12.80
C ALA A 157 15.13 9.88 13.90
N GLY A 158 15.15 10.92 14.74
CA GLY A 158 16.01 10.95 15.93
C GLY A 158 15.46 10.13 17.11
N ARG A 159 14.15 9.88 17.16
CA ARG A 159 13.47 9.13 18.25
C ARG A 159 12.40 8.20 17.68
N ALA A 160 12.23 7.04 18.30
CA ALA A 160 11.22 6.05 17.89
C ALA A 160 9.79 6.60 17.94
N ALA A 161 9.46 7.39 18.97
CA ALA A 161 8.15 8.04 19.07
C ALA A 161 7.88 9.01 17.90
N THR A 162 8.90 9.76 17.46
CA THR A 162 8.77 10.66 16.30
C THR A 162 8.54 9.87 15.01
N ALA A 163 9.29 8.78 14.78
CA ALA A 163 9.07 7.90 13.65
C ALA A 163 7.64 7.34 13.62
N ALA A 164 7.16 6.85 14.77
CA ALA A 164 5.81 6.30 14.91
C ALA A 164 4.73 7.35 14.58
N VAL A 165 4.82 8.56 15.14
CA VAL A 165 3.84 9.64 14.90
C VAL A 165 3.89 10.11 13.45
N THR A 166 5.08 10.32 12.88
CA THR A 166 5.22 10.75 11.48
C THR A 166 4.63 9.72 10.53
N LEU A 167 4.86 8.43 10.76
CA LEU A 167 4.30 7.36 9.94
C LEU A 167 2.79 7.22 10.14
N PHE A 168 2.31 7.23 11.39
CA PHE A 168 0.89 7.09 11.65
C PHE A 168 0.07 8.27 11.11
N VAL A 169 0.50 9.50 11.36
CA VAL A 169 -0.21 10.69 10.87
C VAL A 169 0.02 10.88 9.39
N GLY A 170 1.27 10.86 8.93
CA GLY A 170 1.61 11.16 7.53
C GLY A 170 1.21 10.06 6.56
N LEU A 171 1.69 8.84 6.79
CA LEU A 171 1.42 7.72 5.89
C LEU A 171 -0.01 7.19 6.11
N PHE A 172 -0.36 6.75 7.31
CA PHE A 172 -1.64 6.09 7.50
C PHE A 172 -2.83 7.07 7.46
N LEU A 173 -2.87 8.06 8.34
CA LEU A 173 -4.05 8.95 8.43
C LEU A 173 -4.19 9.83 7.18
N LEU A 174 -3.15 10.54 6.77
CA LEU A 174 -3.26 11.52 5.69
C LEU A 174 -3.25 10.88 4.30
N LEU A 175 -2.35 9.92 4.03
CA LEU A 175 -2.19 9.35 2.68
C LEU A 175 -3.06 8.12 2.44
N GLU A 176 -3.22 7.23 3.41
CA GLU A 176 -3.99 5.99 3.19
C GLU A 176 -5.47 6.13 3.56
N PHE A 177 -5.81 6.88 4.61
CA PHE A 177 -7.18 6.95 5.13
C PHE A 177 -7.97 8.19 4.68
N LEU A 178 -7.37 9.38 4.77
CA LEU A 178 -8.07 10.64 4.48
C LEU A 178 -7.83 11.15 3.05
N TRP A 179 -6.87 10.59 2.31
CA TRP A 179 -6.44 11.18 1.04
C TRP A 179 -7.59 11.32 0.04
N GLN A 180 -8.41 10.30 -0.13
CA GLN A 180 -9.54 10.31 -1.05
C GLN A 180 -10.60 11.37 -0.68
N MET A 181 -10.71 11.72 0.61
CA MET A 181 -11.58 12.81 1.07
C MET A 181 -10.90 14.19 0.89
N LEU A 182 -9.58 14.25 1.06
CA LEU A 182 -8.82 15.50 1.00
C LEU A 182 -8.47 15.90 -0.43
N SER A 183 -8.26 14.95 -1.34
CA SER A 183 -7.83 15.20 -2.73
C SER A 183 -8.78 16.15 -3.48
N PRO A 184 -10.12 16.00 -3.42
CA PRO A 184 -11.02 16.89 -4.17
C PRO A 184 -11.04 18.29 -3.53
N MET A 185 -10.97 18.36 -2.20
CA MET A 185 -10.91 19.63 -1.46
C MET A 185 -9.62 20.40 -1.78
N LEU A 186 -8.49 19.70 -1.80
CA LEU A 186 -7.19 20.27 -2.16
C LEU A 186 -7.18 20.74 -3.61
N TYR A 187 -7.70 19.94 -4.54
CA TYR A 187 -7.82 20.33 -5.94
C TYR A 187 -8.62 21.62 -6.10
N SER A 188 -9.80 21.67 -5.48
CA SER A 188 -10.68 22.84 -5.54
C SER A 188 -10.02 24.09 -4.97
N ARG A 189 -9.28 23.96 -3.86
CA ARG A 189 -8.53 25.07 -3.24
C ARG A 189 -7.36 25.56 -4.09
N LEU A 190 -6.67 24.67 -4.80
CA LEU A 190 -5.49 25.00 -5.60
C LEU A 190 -5.85 25.59 -6.96
N THR A 191 -6.93 25.12 -7.57
CA THR A 191 -7.34 25.51 -8.94
C THR A 191 -8.45 26.55 -8.97
N GLY A 192 -9.23 26.68 -7.90
CA GLY A 192 -10.45 27.48 -7.87
C GLY A 192 -11.65 26.80 -8.54
N THR A 193 -11.48 25.62 -9.12
CA THR A 193 -12.57 24.84 -9.72
C THR A 193 -13.40 24.18 -8.62
N PRO A 194 -14.72 24.42 -8.52
CA PRO A 194 -15.55 23.69 -7.58
C PRO A 194 -15.60 22.22 -7.98
N VAL A 195 -15.36 21.32 -7.02
CA VAL A 195 -15.46 19.88 -7.23
C VAL A 195 -16.64 19.37 -6.42
N ASP A 196 -17.69 18.92 -7.12
CA ASP A 196 -18.75 18.12 -6.52
C ASP A 196 -18.30 16.65 -6.58
N PRO A 197 -18.11 15.96 -5.44
CA PRO A 197 -17.72 14.56 -5.43
C PRO A 197 -18.72 13.61 -6.11
N TYR A 198 -19.99 14.03 -6.27
CA TYR A 198 -21.05 13.24 -6.91
C TYR A 198 -21.27 13.58 -8.39
N ASP A 199 -20.65 14.66 -8.88
CA ASP A 199 -20.61 15.05 -10.29
C ASP A 199 -19.26 15.72 -10.59
N PRO A 200 -18.16 14.94 -10.54
CA PRO A 200 -16.83 15.49 -10.61
C PRO A 200 -16.53 16.02 -12.02
N PRO A 201 -15.87 17.20 -12.14
CA PRO A 201 -15.52 17.73 -13.44
C PRO A 201 -14.47 16.84 -14.12
N ALA A 202 -14.52 16.76 -15.45
CA ALA A 202 -13.62 15.99 -16.32
C ALA A 202 -12.20 16.58 -16.38
N GLU A 203 -11.58 16.77 -15.23
CA GLU A 203 -10.32 17.49 -15.03
C GLU A 203 -9.21 16.51 -14.68
N GLY A 204 -8.31 16.22 -15.62
CA GLY A 204 -7.35 15.14 -15.42
C GLY A 204 -6.40 15.36 -14.23
N GLY A 205 -6.16 16.62 -13.83
CA GLY A 205 -5.39 16.94 -12.63
C GLY A 205 -6.03 16.47 -11.32
N LEU A 206 -7.36 16.45 -11.24
CA LEU A 206 -8.12 15.97 -10.08
C LEU A 206 -7.89 14.47 -9.87
N PHE A 207 -8.09 13.68 -10.92
CA PHE A 207 -7.91 12.23 -10.89
C PHE A 207 -6.44 11.84 -10.69
N LEU A 208 -5.50 12.62 -11.21
CA LEU A 208 -4.08 12.40 -10.95
C LEU A 208 -3.75 12.65 -9.48
N LEU A 209 -4.25 13.74 -8.90
CA LEU A 209 -4.06 14.06 -7.47
C LEU A 209 -4.62 12.95 -6.58
N ASP A 210 -5.81 12.44 -6.89
CA ASP A 210 -6.44 11.35 -6.13
C ASP A 210 -5.59 10.07 -6.10
N ARG A 211 -4.83 9.80 -7.17
CA ARG A 211 -3.93 8.65 -7.30
C ARG A 211 -2.59 8.80 -6.60
N LEU A 212 -2.22 10.00 -6.16
CA LEU A 212 -0.88 10.24 -5.63
C LEU A 212 -0.60 9.53 -4.30
N SER A 213 -1.62 9.10 -3.55
CA SER A 213 -1.38 8.25 -2.38
C SER A 213 -0.91 6.84 -2.79
N PRO A 214 -0.06 6.18 -1.97
CA PRO A 214 0.36 4.81 -2.27
C PRO A 214 -0.83 3.85 -2.39
N GLY A 215 -1.80 3.93 -1.47
CA GLY A 215 -3.06 3.17 -1.54
C GLY A 215 -3.89 3.48 -2.78
N GLY A 216 -4.00 4.75 -3.19
CA GLY A 216 -4.71 5.15 -4.41
C GLY A 216 -4.07 4.61 -5.69
N ALA A 217 -2.74 4.67 -5.77
CA ALA A 217 -1.99 4.09 -6.87
C ALA A 217 -2.12 2.54 -6.92
N TYR A 218 -2.09 1.89 -5.76
CA TYR A 218 -2.35 0.45 -5.63
C TYR A 218 -3.75 0.06 -6.12
N ASN A 219 -4.78 0.79 -5.68
CA ASN A 219 -6.16 0.57 -6.09
C ASN A 219 -6.32 0.77 -7.61
N THR A 220 -5.72 1.81 -8.18
CA THR A 220 -5.77 2.09 -9.63
C THR A 220 -5.28 0.91 -10.46
N VAL A 221 -4.12 0.35 -10.09
CA VAL A 221 -3.54 -0.79 -10.82
C VAL A 221 -4.40 -2.06 -10.63
N THR A 222 -4.87 -2.30 -9.41
CA THR A 222 -5.66 -3.52 -9.11
C THR A 222 -7.06 -3.47 -9.70
N ASN A 223 -7.70 -2.31 -9.75
CA ASN A 223 -8.98 -2.11 -10.44
C ASN A 223 -8.85 -2.36 -11.95
N GLY A 224 -7.75 -1.90 -12.57
CA GLY A 224 -7.45 -2.22 -13.98
C GLY A 224 -7.24 -3.71 -14.24
N ILE A 225 -6.64 -4.45 -13.30
CA ILE A 225 -6.50 -5.92 -13.40
C ILE A 225 -7.85 -6.64 -13.27
N LEU A 226 -8.73 -6.14 -12.40
CA LEU A 226 -10.06 -6.68 -12.15
C LEU A 226 -11.08 -6.26 -13.20
N ASP A 227 -10.74 -5.27 -14.04
CA ASP A 227 -11.62 -4.68 -15.05
C ASP A 227 -12.87 -4.02 -14.41
N THR A 228 -12.67 -3.37 -13.26
CA THR A 228 -13.76 -2.73 -12.50
C THR A 228 -13.94 -1.24 -12.81
N GLY A 229 -12.98 -0.64 -13.50
CA GLY A 229 -12.95 0.80 -13.80
C GLY A 229 -11.68 1.50 -13.30
N ASN A 230 -11.33 2.61 -13.92
CA ASN A 230 -10.08 3.32 -13.74
C ASN A 230 -10.18 4.37 -12.61
N SER A 231 -9.83 3.97 -11.38
CA SER A 231 -10.02 4.78 -10.18
C SER A 231 -9.02 4.46 -9.06
N ALA A 232 -8.70 5.46 -8.23
CA ALA A 232 -7.91 5.31 -7.01
C ALA A 232 -8.72 4.77 -5.80
N TRP A 233 -10.03 4.60 -5.96
CA TRP A 233 -10.93 4.10 -4.92
C TRP A 233 -10.97 2.57 -4.91
N HIS A 234 -11.52 1.99 -3.84
CA HIS A 234 -11.71 0.54 -3.76
C HIS A 234 -12.69 0.04 -4.81
N TYR A 235 -12.48 -1.17 -5.31
CA TYR A 235 -13.26 -1.76 -6.39
C TYR A 235 -14.77 -1.68 -6.16
N SER A 236 -15.28 -1.92 -4.94
CA SER A 236 -16.73 -1.87 -4.72
C SER A 236 -17.28 -0.44 -4.71
N SER A 237 -16.49 0.56 -4.32
CA SER A 237 -16.87 1.97 -4.47
C SER A 237 -16.95 2.39 -5.94
N VAL A 238 -16.04 1.86 -6.77
CA VAL A 238 -16.03 2.05 -8.22
C VAL A 238 -17.24 1.37 -8.86
N LEU A 239 -17.50 0.11 -8.53
CA LEU A 239 -18.66 -0.62 -9.03
C LEU A 239 -19.97 0.05 -8.61
N SER A 240 -20.05 0.59 -7.40
CA SER A 240 -21.22 1.35 -6.94
C SER A 240 -21.44 2.61 -7.77
N GLU A 241 -20.38 3.30 -8.18
CA GLU A 241 -20.48 4.52 -8.99
C GLU A 241 -20.90 4.26 -10.43
N ILE A 242 -20.43 3.15 -11.01
CA ILE A 242 -20.79 2.77 -12.39
C ILE A 242 -22.24 2.27 -12.47
N GLN A 243 -22.85 1.86 -11.34
CA GLN A 243 -24.21 1.36 -11.33
C GLN A 243 -25.27 2.45 -11.55
N PRO A 244 -26.27 2.21 -12.42
CA PRO A 244 -27.30 3.19 -12.68
C PRO A 244 -28.16 3.45 -11.43
N ASN A 245 -28.38 4.73 -11.11
CA ASN A 245 -29.17 5.23 -9.99
C ASN A 245 -28.55 5.01 -8.59
N VAL A 246 -27.27 4.68 -8.51
CA VAL A 246 -26.51 4.70 -7.25
C VAL A 246 -25.58 5.90 -7.30
N SER A 247 -25.63 6.76 -6.28
CA SER A 247 -24.72 7.90 -6.17
C SER A 247 -23.60 7.53 -5.21
N SER A 248 -22.37 7.48 -5.72
CA SER A 248 -21.14 7.32 -4.94
C SER A 248 -20.35 8.62 -5.03
N ASN A 249 -19.43 8.83 -4.09
CA ASN A 249 -18.47 9.93 -4.17
C ASN A 249 -17.11 9.47 -4.71
N ALA A 250 -17.08 8.29 -5.34
CA ALA A 250 -15.87 7.70 -5.87
C ALA A 250 -15.48 8.37 -7.17
N LEU A 251 -14.24 8.85 -7.26
CA LEU A 251 -13.73 9.44 -8.49
C LEU A 251 -13.37 8.35 -9.48
N VAL A 252 -14.22 8.12 -10.48
CA VAL A 252 -14.02 7.13 -11.55
C VAL A 252 -13.80 7.85 -12.88
N VAL A 253 -12.70 7.54 -13.58
CA VAL A 253 -12.38 8.21 -14.85
C VAL A 253 -13.40 7.87 -15.92
N ASP A 254 -13.91 6.64 -15.94
CA ASP A 254 -14.85 6.16 -16.96
C ASP A 254 -16.22 6.84 -16.90
N THR A 255 -16.60 7.42 -15.76
CA THR A 255 -17.88 8.15 -15.62
C THR A 255 -17.72 9.66 -15.86
N ALA A 256 -16.52 10.21 -15.60
CA ALA A 256 -16.26 11.63 -15.74
C ALA A 256 -15.79 12.05 -17.14
N PHE A 257 -15.18 11.15 -17.93
CA PHE A 257 -14.63 11.46 -19.25
C PHE A 257 -15.36 10.73 -20.37
N ASP A 258 -15.58 11.44 -21.48
CA ASP A 258 -16.06 10.80 -22.71
C ASP A 258 -15.02 9.80 -23.25
N PRO A 259 -15.45 8.65 -23.82
CA PRO A 259 -14.54 7.68 -24.41
C PRO A 259 -13.57 8.33 -25.43
N GLY A 260 -12.27 8.11 -25.26
CA GLY A 260 -11.23 8.66 -26.12
C GLY A 260 -10.72 10.07 -25.74
N THR A 261 -11.31 10.71 -24.73
CA THR A 261 -10.85 12.02 -24.22
C THR A 261 -9.95 11.91 -22.99
N VAL A 262 -9.85 10.70 -22.40
CA VAL A 262 -9.04 10.43 -21.21
C VAL A 262 -7.57 10.75 -21.46
N PRO A 263 -6.95 11.64 -20.68
CA PRO A 263 -5.52 11.93 -20.79
C PRO A 263 -4.65 10.68 -20.56
N LEU A 264 -3.63 10.49 -21.39
CA LEU A 264 -2.76 9.30 -21.35
C LEU A 264 -2.10 9.04 -19.98
N TYR A 265 -1.79 10.10 -19.23
CA TYR A 265 -1.19 9.98 -17.89
C TYR A 265 -2.16 9.42 -16.83
N LEU A 266 -3.45 9.29 -17.14
CA LEU A 266 -4.46 8.61 -16.33
C LEU A 266 -4.63 7.13 -16.69
N HIS A 267 -3.77 6.56 -17.54
CA HIS A 267 -3.75 5.11 -17.72
C HIS A 267 -3.47 4.40 -16.38
N GLU A 268 -4.09 3.23 -16.12
CA GLU A 268 -4.02 2.53 -14.83
C GLU A 268 -2.57 2.18 -14.45
N ALA A 269 -1.79 1.78 -15.45
CA ALA A 269 -0.34 1.55 -15.33
C ALA A 269 0.45 2.72 -14.74
N GLY A 270 -0.07 3.96 -14.81
CA GLY A 270 0.51 5.12 -14.12
C GLY A 270 0.63 4.92 -12.61
N GLY A 271 -0.26 4.11 -12.01
CA GLY A 271 -0.17 3.75 -10.59
C GLY A 271 1.11 2.97 -10.26
N LEU A 272 1.64 2.16 -11.17
CA LEU A 272 2.94 1.47 -10.95
C LEU A 272 4.09 2.47 -10.90
N VAL A 273 4.04 3.54 -11.70
CA VAL A 273 5.04 4.61 -11.69
C VAL A 273 4.99 5.38 -10.37
N ILE A 274 3.79 5.69 -9.89
CA ILE A 274 3.58 6.37 -8.59
C ILE A 274 4.09 5.48 -7.44
N LEU A 275 3.77 4.18 -7.45
CA LEU A 275 4.29 3.23 -6.46
C LEU A 275 5.82 3.14 -6.50
N ALA A 276 6.42 3.07 -7.69
CA ALA A 276 7.87 3.07 -7.83
C ALA A 276 8.50 4.35 -7.27
N ALA A 277 7.88 5.52 -7.51
CA ALA A 277 8.34 6.79 -6.94
C ALA A 277 8.29 6.77 -5.40
N TRP A 278 7.20 6.30 -4.81
CA TRP A 278 7.08 6.12 -3.35
C TRP A 278 8.06 5.11 -2.77
N GLY A 279 8.43 4.08 -3.53
CA GLY A 279 9.44 3.11 -3.10
C GLY A 279 10.86 3.68 -3.16
N LEU A 280 11.20 4.41 -4.23
CA LEU A 280 12.56 4.83 -4.53
C LEU A 280 12.95 6.19 -3.93
N VAL A 281 12.04 7.17 -3.91
CA VAL A 281 12.37 8.54 -3.48
C VAL A 281 12.65 8.60 -1.97
N PRO A 282 11.79 8.08 -1.07
CA PRO A 282 12.08 8.07 0.37
C PRO A 282 13.36 7.30 0.68
N LEU A 283 13.59 6.16 0.01
CA LEU A 283 14.77 5.32 0.19
C LEU A 283 16.04 6.03 -0.28
N GLY A 284 15.98 6.74 -1.40
CA GLY A 284 17.08 7.55 -1.90
C GLY A 284 17.41 8.70 -0.96
N ILE A 285 16.40 9.40 -0.43
CA ILE A 285 16.59 10.46 0.58
C ILE A 285 17.23 9.89 1.84
N ALA A 286 16.73 8.75 2.32
CA ALA A 286 17.29 8.06 3.48
C ALA A 286 18.74 7.64 3.22
N TYR A 287 19.06 7.06 2.06
CA TYR A 287 20.42 6.68 1.69
C TYR A 287 21.40 7.87 1.68
N LEU A 288 20.96 9.02 1.15
CA LEU A 288 21.79 10.23 1.06
C LEU A 288 22.01 10.91 2.42
N ARG A 289 20.99 10.91 3.29
CA ARG A 289 21.05 11.59 4.60
C ARG A 289 21.52 10.70 5.75
N PHE A 290 21.43 9.39 5.60
CA PHE A 290 21.90 8.46 6.62
C PHE A 290 23.43 8.51 6.67
N ASP A 291 23.97 9.26 7.63
CA ASP A 291 25.41 9.36 7.84
C ASP A 291 25.90 8.35 8.89
N ARG A 292 27.10 7.80 8.68
CA ARG A 292 27.73 6.92 9.69
C ARG A 292 28.14 7.68 10.95
N GLY A 293 28.23 9.01 10.89
CA GLY A 293 28.54 9.87 12.02
C GLY A 293 27.47 9.86 13.11
N ASP A 294 26.21 9.56 12.78
CA ASP A 294 25.11 9.37 13.74
C ASP A 294 25.14 7.97 14.42
N LEU A 295 26.22 7.21 14.20
CA LEU A 295 26.38 5.83 14.66
C LEU A 295 27.53 5.66 15.68
N VAL A 296 28.13 6.77 16.13
CA VAL A 296 29.13 6.83 17.21
C VAL A 296 28.58 7.65 18.38
#